data_AF-A0A6M3KJN1-F1
#
_entry.id   AF-A0A6M3KJN1-F1
#
_cell.length_a   1.000
_cell.length_b   1.000
_cell.length_c   1.000
_cell.angle_alpha   90.00
_cell.angle_beta   90.00
_cell.angle_gamma   90.00
#
_symmetry.space_group_name_H-M   'P 1'
#
loop_
_entity.id
_entity.type
_entity.pdbx_description
1 polymer ?
#
loop_
_entity_poly.entity_id
_entity_poly.type
_entity_poly.pdbx_seq_one_letter_code
_entity_poly.pdbx_strand_id
1 'polypeptide(L)'
;MAFKFAAMGDEPATGKALKISNLDPFDLTVAKKEFEIYRKKIEQMKLDANAFEVTDPPSNDLAVTMMGQARRISKAVTTLKDEKLKPHNEFRTQLISFAKAFSSPLEDAVSILKKKTEHFAYQEILKKRAREKEEMEAARKRQQAMDAEAERAGVQTVIMPQVPVDQEMKVQTRTETGSSLSITLEWHGIIMDAGIVPREYCVPDQKKIDEAVKAGLREMPGVEIKEVPKSRLLA
;
A
#
# COMPACT_ATOMS: atom_id res chain seq x y z
N MET A 1 40.11 50.22 -37.55
CA MET A 1 39.59 49.67 -38.82
C MET A 1 38.08 49.74 -38.78
N ALA A 2 37.50 50.28 -39.85
CA ALA A 2 36.12 50.76 -39.91
C ALA A 2 35.08 49.65 -39.99
N PHE A 3 33.95 49.88 -39.32
CA PHE A 3 32.67 49.19 -39.50
C PHE A 3 32.18 49.32 -40.95
N LYS A 4 31.77 48.20 -41.55
CA LYS A 4 30.98 48.17 -42.78
C LYS A 4 29.68 47.40 -42.50
N PHE A 5 28.63 48.16 -42.20
CA PHE A 5 27.24 47.69 -42.26
C PHE A 5 26.82 47.73 -43.74
N ALA A 6 26.55 46.57 -44.33
CA ALA A 6 25.89 46.47 -45.62
C ALA A 6 24.37 46.43 -45.39
N ALA A 7 23.67 47.38 -45.99
CA ALA A 7 22.22 47.47 -46.03
C ALA A 7 21.62 46.37 -46.92
N MET A 8 20.51 45.77 -46.48
CA MET A 8 19.69 44.94 -47.34
C MET A 8 18.23 44.95 -46.85
N GLY A 9 17.39 45.70 -47.55
CA GLY A 9 15.98 45.41 -47.81
C GLY A 9 14.94 45.70 -46.72
N ASP A 10 14.24 46.82 -46.87
CA ASP A 10 12.85 46.97 -46.42
C ASP A 10 11.93 46.15 -47.34
N GLU A 11 11.14 45.23 -46.77
CA GLU A 11 9.75 44.99 -47.19
C GLU A 11 8.95 44.30 -46.06
N PRO A 12 7.73 44.78 -45.73
CA PRO A 12 6.96 44.33 -44.57
C PRO A 12 6.06 43.15 -44.91
N ALA A 13 6.44 41.94 -44.50
CA ALA A 13 5.55 40.79 -44.51
C ALA A 13 4.72 40.75 -43.22
N THR A 14 3.53 41.34 -43.27
CA THR A 14 2.40 41.08 -42.37
C THR A 14 1.97 39.61 -42.49
N GLY A 15 2.73 38.73 -41.85
CA GLY A 15 2.44 37.30 -41.74
C GLY A 15 1.84 36.98 -40.38
N LYS A 16 0.50 36.85 -40.34
CA LYS A 16 -0.32 36.13 -39.35
C LYS A 16 0.31 35.94 -37.96
N ALA A 17 -0.30 36.61 -36.97
CA ALA A 17 -0.29 36.15 -35.58
C ALA A 17 -0.68 34.65 -35.55
N LEU A 18 0.33 33.78 -35.48
CA LEU A 18 0.16 32.39 -35.13
C LEU A 18 -0.40 32.42 -33.71
N LYS A 19 -1.70 32.12 -33.61
CA LYS A 19 -2.35 31.82 -32.35
C LYS A 19 -1.49 30.76 -31.66
N ILE A 20 -0.82 31.16 -30.58
CA ILE A 20 -0.18 30.25 -29.62
C ILE A 20 -1.35 29.61 -28.85
N SER A 21 -2.11 28.76 -29.52
CA SER A 21 -3.25 28.03 -28.97
C SER A 21 -3.03 26.55 -29.25
N ASN A 22 -2.01 25.99 -28.59
CA ASN A 22 -1.77 24.57 -28.31
C ASN A 22 -0.26 24.33 -28.12
N LEU A 23 0.34 24.90 -27.07
CA LEU A 23 1.41 24.13 -26.43
C LEU A 23 0.69 23.18 -25.48
N ASP A 24 0.82 21.89 -25.75
CA ASP A 24 0.34 20.86 -24.86
C ASP A 24 0.91 21.13 -23.45
N PRO A 25 0.06 21.33 -22.42
CA PRO A 25 0.56 21.53 -21.06
C PRO A 25 1.40 20.34 -20.55
N PHE A 26 1.42 19.22 -21.29
CA PHE A 26 2.22 18.03 -21.03
C PHE A 26 3.53 17.94 -21.86
N ASP A 27 3.94 19.01 -22.56
CA ASP A 27 5.16 18.98 -23.38
C ASP A 27 6.46 18.96 -22.53
N LEU A 28 7.03 17.76 -22.43
CA LEU A 28 8.31 17.50 -21.74
C LEU A 28 9.51 18.21 -22.37
N THR A 29 9.42 18.66 -23.63
CA THR A 29 10.55 19.29 -24.31
C THR A 29 10.85 20.68 -23.76
N VAL A 30 9.83 21.43 -23.36
CA VAL A 30 9.97 22.76 -22.74
C VAL A 30 10.53 22.63 -21.33
N ALA A 31 9.98 21.71 -20.54
CA ALA A 31 10.48 21.43 -19.19
C ALA A 31 11.96 21.00 -19.20
N LYS A 32 12.35 20.10 -20.13
CA LYS A 32 13.75 19.65 -20.27
C LYS A 32 14.72 20.81 -20.53
N LYS A 33 14.35 21.78 -21.37
CA LYS A 33 15.18 22.97 -21.66
C LYS A 33 15.37 23.86 -20.42
N GLU A 34 14.33 24.02 -19.60
CA GLU A 34 14.43 24.79 -18.35
C GLU A 34 15.35 24.11 -17.31
N PHE A 35 15.31 22.77 -17.23
CA PHE A 35 16.22 22.01 -16.36
C PHE A 35 17.67 21.97 -16.87
N GLU A 36 17.90 22.05 -18.19
CA GLU A 36 19.25 22.07 -18.77
C GLU A 36 20.11 23.26 -18.29
N ILE A 37 19.49 24.35 -17.86
CA ILE A 37 20.17 25.53 -17.29
C ILE A 37 20.96 25.14 -16.03
N TYR A 38 20.49 24.16 -15.26
CA TYR A 38 21.16 23.69 -14.05
C TYR A 38 22.25 22.65 -14.33
N ARG A 39 22.24 22.01 -15.50
CA ARG A 39 23.15 20.91 -15.84
C ARG A 39 24.62 21.30 -15.71
N LYS A 40 25.02 22.44 -16.30
CA LYS A 40 26.40 22.93 -16.22
C LYS A 40 26.83 23.23 -14.77
N LYS A 41 25.94 23.83 -13.98
CA LYS A 41 26.21 24.17 -12.57
C LYS A 41 26.35 22.92 -11.69
N ILE A 42 25.52 21.90 -11.93
CA ILE A 42 25.57 20.63 -11.21
C ILE A 42 26.86 19.88 -11.54
N GLU A 43 27.25 19.80 -12.81
CA GLU A 43 28.50 19.12 -13.20
C GLU A 43 29.73 19.83 -12.63
N GLN A 44 29.77 21.16 -12.68
CA GLN A 44 30.86 21.92 -12.06
C GLN A 44 30.93 21.67 -10.55
N MET A 45 29.80 21.72 -9.86
CA MET A 45 29.76 21.49 -8.41
C MET A 45 30.13 20.05 -8.01
N LYS A 46 29.86 19.07 -8.88
CA LYS A 46 30.30 17.68 -8.67
C LYS A 46 31.81 17.52 -8.86
N LEU A 47 32.38 18.18 -9.87
CA LEU A 47 33.82 18.20 -10.08
C LEU A 47 34.53 18.88 -8.89
N ASP A 48 34.02 20.04 -8.47
CA ASP A 48 34.56 20.78 -7.33
C ASP A 48 34.46 19.95 -6.05
N ALA A 49 33.33 19.27 -5.80
CA ALA A 49 33.16 18.41 -4.62
C ALA A 49 34.05 17.16 -4.63
N ASN A 50 34.28 16.55 -5.80
CA ASN A 50 35.14 15.36 -5.92
C ASN A 50 36.62 15.70 -5.81
N ALA A 51 37.02 16.90 -6.24
CA ALA A 51 38.39 17.38 -6.13
C ALA A 51 38.71 17.96 -4.74
N PHE A 52 37.70 18.19 -3.90
CA PHE A 52 37.87 18.83 -2.60
C PHE A 52 38.08 17.81 -1.47
N GLU A 53 39.21 17.93 -0.77
CA GLU A 53 39.51 17.15 0.42
C GLU A 53 39.45 18.03 1.67
N VAL A 54 38.75 17.56 2.71
CA VAL A 54 38.64 18.26 3.99
C VAL A 54 39.76 17.76 4.90
N THR A 55 40.79 18.58 5.09
CA THR A 55 41.97 18.22 5.91
C THR A 55 42.20 19.16 7.10
N ASP A 56 41.64 20.38 7.04
CA ASP A 56 41.83 21.42 8.04
C ASP A 56 40.51 22.17 8.40
N PRO A 57 40.43 22.86 9.55
CA PRO A 57 39.23 23.60 9.94
C PRO A 57 38.72 24.63 8.90
N PRO A 58 39.55 25.46 8.23
CA PRO A 58 39.06 26.35 7.18
C PRO A 58 38.54 25.61 5.93
N SER A 59 39.12 24.45 5.58
CA SER A 59 38.62 23.58 4.51
C SER A 59 37.25 23.00 4.86
N ASN A 60 36.99 22.73 6.14
CA ASN A 60 35.67 22.30 6.61
C ASN A 60 34.61 23.41 6.44
N ASP A 61 34.93 24.67 6.75
CA ASP A 61 34.01 25.79 6.55
C ASP A 61 33.69 26.04 5.05
N LEU A 62 34.69 25.86 4.19
CA LEU A 62 34.49 25.91 2.74
C LEU A 62 33.59 24.75 2.26
N ALA A 63 33.80 23.53 2.77
CA ALA A 63 32.94 22.38 2.47
C ALA A 63 31.49 22.62 2.89
N VAL A 64 31.25 23.19 4.08
CA VAL A 64 29.90 23.55 4.52
C VAL A 64 29.28 24.59 3.59
N THR A 65 30.07 25.57 3.13
CA THR A 65 29.62 26.59 2.17
C THR A 65 29.24 25.98 0.82
N MET A 66 30.09 25.11 0.26
CA MET A 66 29.81 24.38 -0.99
C MET A 66 28.56 23.50 -0.85
N MET A 67 28.41 22.82 0.30
CA MET A 67 27.24 22.01 0.61
C MET A 67 25.96 22.86 0.68
N GLY A 68 26.04 24.07 1.23
CA GLY A 68 24.95 25.04 1.24
C GLY A 68 24.55 25.51 -0.17
N GLN A 69 25.53 25.78 -1.04
CA GLN A 69 25.27 26.14 -2.44
C GLN A 69 24.61 24.99 -3.21
N ALA A 70 25.09 23.75 -3.02
CA ALA A 70 24.49 22.55 -3.60
C ALA A 70 23.03 22.36 -3.17
N ARG A 71 22.72 22.59 -1.88
CA ARG A 71 21.34 22.55 -1.38
C ARG A 71 20.44 23.59 -2.01
N ARG A 72 20.93 24.81 -2.26
CA ARG A 72 20.14 25.86 -2.93
C ARG A 72 19.78 25.48 -4.36
N ILE A 73 20.74 24.95 -5.12
CA ILE A 73 20.50 24.45 -6.49
C ILE A 73 19.53 23.28 -6.46
N SER A 74 19.73 22.33 -5.54
CA SER A 74 18.81 21.20 -5.35
C SER A 74 17.39 21.69 -5.04
N LYS A 75 17.24 22.67 -4.13
CA LYS A 75 15.95 23.26 -3.78
C LYS A 75 15.29 23.97 -4.96
N ALA A 76 16.05 24.72 -5.75
CA ALA A 76 15.53 25.40 -6.94
C ALA A 76 15.01 24.39 -7.99
N VAL A 77 15.75 23.29 -8.21
CA VAL A 77 15.31 22.20 -9.10
C VAL A 77 14.04 21.53 -8.57
N THR A 78 13.96 21.26 -7.26
CA THR A 78 12.75 20.66 -6.68
C THR A 78 11.55 21.61 -6.75
N THR A 79 11.74 22.91 -6.49
CA THR A 79 10.67 23.90 -6.59
C THR A 79 10.15 24.00 -8.02
N LEU A 80 11.03 24.10 -9.01
CA LEU A 80 10.63 24.13 -10.42
C LEU A 80 9.88 22.86 -10.82
N LYS A 81 10.35 21.70 -10.35
CA LYS A 81 9.68 20.40 -10.55
C LYS A 81 8.28 20.41 -9.90
N ASP A 82 8.15 20.89 -8.67
CA ASP A 82 6.87 20.96 -7.96
C ASP A 82 5.91 21.97 -8.61
N GLU A 83 6.40 23.13 -9.09
CA GLU A 83 5.61 24.13 -9.82
C GLU A 83 5.03 23.56 -11.11
N LYS A 84 5.82 22.82 -11.88
CA LYS A 84 5.35 22.16 -13.11
C LYS A 84 4.41 20.99 -12.79
N LEU A 85 4.70 20.20 -11.76
CA LEU A 85 3.86 19.07 -11.34
C LEU A 85 2.54 19.47 -10.68
N LYS A 86 2.47 20.65 -10.06
CA LYS A 86 1.28 21.11 -9.32
C LYS A 86 0.00 21.09 -10.16
N PRO A 87 -0.10 21.72 -11.35
CA PRO A 87 -1.31 21.65 -12.17
C PRO A 87 -1.65 20.22 -12.62
N HIS A 88 -0.63 19.39 -12.88
CA HIS A 88 -0.85 17.97 -13.22
C HIS A 88 -1.44 17.19 -12.05
N ASN A 89 -0.92 17.39 -10.84
CA ASN A 89 -1.41 16.75 -9.63
C ASN A 89 -2.82 17.23 -9.25
N GLU A 90 -3.10 18.52 -9.43
CA GLU A 90 -4.44 19.08 -9.24
C GLU A 90 -5.45 18.47 -10.21
N PHE A 91 -5.12 18.42 -11.51
CA PHE A 91 -5.97 17.77 -12.51
C PHE A 91 -6.18 16.28 -12.23
N ARG A 92 -5.09 15.55 -11.92
CA ARG A 92 -5.15 14.13 -11.54
C ARG A 92 -6.05 13.93 -10.31
N THR A 93 -5.91 14.78 -9.30
CA THR A 93 -6.72 14.69 -8.07
C THR A 93 -8.18 14.96 -8.37
N GLN A 94 -8.48 15.97 -9.18
CA GLN A 94 -9.85 16.26 -9.63
C GLN A 94 -10.45 15.09 -10.40
N LEU A 95 -9.71 14.51 -11.36
CA LEU A 95 -10.17 13.36 -12.12
C LEU A 95 -10.43 12.14 -11.22
N ILE A 96 -9.53 11.87 -10.27
CA ILE A 96 -9.72 10.80 -9.28
C ILE A 96 -10.95 11.08 -8.42
N SER A 97 -11.13 12.31 -7.94
CA SER A 97 -12.30 12.67 -7.11
C SER A 97 -13.61 12.54 -7.89
N PHE A 98 -13.61 12.93 -9.17
CA PHE A 98 -14.75 12.77 -10.06
C PHE A 98 -15.05 11.29 -10.30
N ALA A 99 -14.06 10.48 -10.65
CA ALA A 99 -14.22 9.04 -10.80
C ALA A 99 -14.68 8.37 -9.49
N LYS A 100 -14.20 8.87 -8.33
CA LYS A 100 -14.61 8.39 -7.01
C LYS A 100 -16.09 8.64 -6.72
N ALA A 101 -16.65 9.73 -7.23
CA ALA A 101 -18.08 10.00 -7.08
C ALA A 101 -18.97 8.91 -7.72
N PHE A 102 -18.47 8.21 -8.75
CA PHE A 102 -19.19 7.11 -9.40
C PHE A 102 -18.77 5.74 -8.89
N SER A 103 -17.48 5.54 -8.61
CA SER A 103 -16.96 4.25 -8.13
C SER A 103 -17.33 3.99 -6.67
N SER A 104 -17.35 5.00 -5.79
CA SER A 104 -17.67 4.79 -4.37
C SER A 104 -19.07 4.21 -4.15
N PRO A 105 -20.17 4.74 -4.76
CA PRO A 105 -21.48 4.12 -4.61
C PRO A 105 -21.57 2.69 -5.17
N LEU A 106 -20.79 2.39 -6.22
CA LEU A 106 -20.71 1.05 -6.79
C LEU A 106 -19.95 0.10 -5.86
N GLU A 107 -18.83 0.54 -5.28
CA GLU A 107 -18.08 -0.21 -4.27
C GLU A 107 -18.93 -0.46 -3.02
N ASP A 108 -19.72 0.53 -2.59
CA ASP A 108 -20.67 0.41 -1.49
C ASP A 108 -21.77 -0.62 -1.83
N ALA A 109 -22.32 -0.57 -3.04
CA ALA A 109 -23.30 -1.54 -3.50
C ALA A 109 -22.72 -2.97 -3.54
N VAL A 110 -21.49 -3.14 -4.04
CA VAL A 110 -20.77 -4.42 -4.04
C VAL A 110 -20.55 -4.90 -2.60
N SER A 111 -20.12 -4.02 -1.69
CA SER A 111 -19.92 -4.35 -0.27
C SER A 111 -21.21 -4.78 0.42
N ILE A 112 -22.32 -4.09 0.16
CA ILE A 112 -23.65 -4.45 0.69
C ILE A 112 -24.09 -5.82 0.16
N LEU A 113 -23.96 -6.04 -1.16
CA LEU A 113 -24.34 -7.32 -1.78
C LEU A 113 -23.47 -8.47 -1.26
N LYS A 114 -22.16 -8.27 -1.13
CA LYS A 114 -21.22 -9.24 -0.55
C LYS A 114 -21.62 -9.64 0.87
N LYS A 115 -21.93 -8.68 1.74
CA LYS A 115 -22.40 -8.98 3.11
C LYS A 115 -23.70 -9.77 3.12
N LYS A 116 -24.63 -9.46 2.21
CA LYS A 116 -25.90 -10.19 2.09
C LYS A 116 -25.70 -11.63 1.62
N THR A 117 -24.81 -11.85 0.64
CA THR A 117 -24.51 -13.21 0.15
C THR A 117 -23.76 -14.03 1.19
N GLU A 118 -22.80 -13.44 1.91
CA GLU A 118 -22.12 -14.07 3.04
C GLU A 118 -23.09 -14.42 4.17
N HIS A 119 -23.97 -13.50 4.55
CA HIS A 119 -24.97 -13.75 5.59
C HIS A 119 -25.92 -14.89 5.19
N PHE A 120 -26.40 -14.89 3.95
CA PHE A 120 -27.26 -15.97 3.45
C PHE A 120 -26.54 -17.33 3.48
N ALA A 121 -25.30 -17.40 2.99
CA ALA A 121 -24.52 -18.63 3.02
C ALA A 121 -24.26 -19.12 4.44
N TYR A 122 -23.97 -18.20 5.37
CA TYR A 122 -23.82 -18.52 6.79
C TYR A 122 -25.11 -19.09 7.40
N GLN A 123 -26.27 -18.49 7.10
CA GLN A 123 -27.56 -19.01 7.54
C GLN A 123 -27.85 -20.41 7.00
N GLU A 124 -27.53 -20.68 5.73
CA GLU A 124 -27.70 -22.01 5.15
C GLU A 124 -26.78 -23.05 5.80
N ILE A 125 -25.51 -22.69 6.07
CA ILE A 125 -24.59 -23.57 6.81
C ILE A 125 -25.11 -23.85 8.23
N LEU A 126 -25.63 -22.83 8.93
CA LEU A 126 -26.19 -23.01 10.27
C LEU A 126 -27.43 -23.92 10.27
N LYS A 127 -28.36 -23.73 9.32
CA LYS A 127 -29.56 -24.58 9.21
C LYS A 127 -29.19 -26.03 8.94
N LYS A 128 -28.23 -26.28 8.05
CA LYS A 128 -27.79 -27.65 7.76
C LYS A 128 -27.14 -28.30 8.98
N ARG A 129 -26.25 -27.58 9.68
CA ARG A 129 -25.67 -28.05 10.95
C ARG A 129 -26.71 -28.32 12.04
N ALA A 130 -27.80 -27.56 12.09
CA ALA A 130 -28.89 -27.80 13.04
C ALA A 130 -29.67 -29.07 12.71
N ARG A 131 -30.02 -29.28 11.44
CA ARG A 131 -30.70 -30.50 10.97
C ARG A 131 -29.87 -31.75 11.22
N GLU A 132 -28.58 -31.71 10.89
CA GLU A 132 -27.65 -32.82 11.16
C GLU A 132 -27.59 -33.17 12.66
N LYS A 133 -27.58 -32.16 13.54
CA LYS A 133 -27.60 -32.39 14.99
C LYS A 133 -28.91 -33.03 15.45
N GLU A 134 -30.05 -32.54 14.98
CA GLU A 134 -31.36 -33.10 15.32
C GLU A 134 -31.51 -34.55 14.84
N GLU A 135 -31.03 -34.86 13.63
CA GLU A 135 -31.03 -36.21 13.06
C GLU A 135 -30.09 -37.14 13.83
N MET A 136 -28.89 -36.67 14.20
CA MET A 136 -27.97 -37.44 15.06
C MET A 136 -28.55 -37.70 16.45
N GLU A 137 -29.19 -36.72 17.07
CA GLU A 137 -29.83 -36.89 18.39
C GLU A 137 -31.04 -37.83 18.32
N ALA A 138 -31.85 -37.74 17.27
CA ALA A 138 -32.97 -38.65 17.04
C ALA A 138 -32.48 -40.08 16.76
N ALA A 139 -31.42 -40.24 15.98
CA ALA A 139 -30.77 -41.54 15.74
C ALA A 139 -30.21 -42.11 17.05
N ARG A 140 -29.52 -41.30 17.86
CA ARG A 140 -29.00 -41.73 19.17
C ARG A 140 -30.11 -42.17 20.12
N LYS A 141 -31.23 -41.43 20.18
CA LYS A 141 -32.38 -41.81 21.01
C LYS A 141 -33.05 -43.11 20.52
N ARG A 142 -33.18 -43.29 19.21
CA ARG A 142 -33.71 -44.54 18.62
C ARG A 142 -32.80 -45.72 18.93
N GLN A 143 -31.50 -45.52 18.83
CA GLN A 143 -30.51 -46.56 19.14
C GLN A 143 -30.55 -46.92 20.62
N GLN A 144 -30.59 -45.94 21.52
CA GLN A 144 -30.74 -46.18 22.97
C GLN A 144 -32.03 -46.94 23.32
N ALA A 145 -33.15 -46.66 22.65
CA ALA A 145 -34.40 -47.39 22.87
C ALA A 145 -34.30 -48.85 22.41
N MET A 146 -33.71 -49.08 21.23
CA MET A 146 -33.47 -50.43 20.70
C MET A 146 -32.48 -51.22 21.56
N ASP A 147 -31.43 -50.56 22.06
CA ASP A 147 -30.45 -51.17 22.96
C ASP A 147 -31.12 -51.57 24.29
N ALA A 148 -31.98 -50.73 24.85
CA ALA A 148 -32.73 -51.04 26.07
C ALA A 148 -33.77 -52.16 25.90
N GLU A 149 -34.38 -52.29 24.72
CA GLU A 149 -35.29 -53.40 24.40
C GLU A 149 -34.54 -54.72 24.15
N ALA A 150 -33.39 -54.65 23.48
CA ALA A 150 -32.50 -55.79 23.24
C ALA A 150 -31.89 -56.33 24.55
N GLU A 151 -31.49 -55.45 25.48
CA GLU A 151 -31.05 -55.85 26.83
C GLU A 151 -32.14 -56.60 27.61
N ARG A 152 -33.41 -56.18 27.48
CA ARG A 152 -34.53 -56.87 28.13
C ARG A 152 -34.86 -58.23 27.49
N ALA A 153 -34.64 -58.35 26.18
CA ALA A 153 -34.94 -59.57 25.42
C ALA A 153 -33.75 -60.56 25.35
N GLY A 154 -32.54 -60.17 25.78
CA GLY A 154 -31.35 -61.02 25.76
C GLY A 154 -30.81 -61.33 24.35
N VAL A 155 -31.13 -60.49 23.37
CA VAL A 155 -30.72 -60.64 21.95
C VAL A 155 -29.69 -59.56 21.59
N GLN A 156 -28.75 -59.90 20.70
CA GLN A 156 -27.64 -59.03 20.26
C GLN A 156 -28.14 -57.73 19.62
N THR A 157 -27.58 -56.58 20.03
CA THR A 157 -28.02 -55.24 19.60
C THR A 157 -27.79 -54.99 18.11
N VAL A 158 -28.79 -54.41 17.44
CA VAL A 158 -28.72 -54.04 16.02
C VAL A 158 -28.05 -52.67 15.91
N ILE A 159 -26.80 -52.66 15.43
CA ILE A 159 -26.06 -51.42 15.14
C ILE A 159 -26.73 -50.72 13.95
N MET A 160 -27.43 -49.61 14.20
CA MET A 160 -27.92 -48.76 13.11
C MET A 160 -26.74 -48.09 12.39
N PRO A 161 -26.79 -47.95 11.05
CA PRO A 161 -25.77 -47.22 10.31
C PRO A 161 -25.80 -45.74 10.75
N GLN A 162 -24.62 -45.24 11.11
CA GLN A 162 -24.40 -43.84 11.47
C GLN A 162 -24.72 -42.96 10.25
N VAL A 163 -25.44 -41.86 10.46
CA VAL A 163 -25.69 -40.89 9.38
C VAL A 163 -24.32 -40.32 8.94
N PRO A 164 -23.97 -40.39 7.64
CA PRO A 164 -22.72 -39.81 7.14
C PRO A 164 -22.72 -38.31 7.40
N VAL A 165 -21.68 -37.79 8.08
CA VAL A 165 -21.44 -36.35 8.20
C VAL A 165 -20.91 -35.87 6.85
N ASP A 166 -21.73 -35.12 6.11
CA ASP A 166 -21.35 -34.58 4.80
C ASP A 166 -20.12 -33.68 4.94
N GLN A 167 -19.08 -33.98 4.17
CA GLN A 167 -17.80 -33.26 4.15
C GLN A 167 -17.99 -31.86 3.52
N GLU A 168 -17.44 -30.85 4.21
CA GLU A 168 -17.23 -29.45 3.80
C GLU A 168 -18.23 -28.86 2.80
N MET A 169 -19.25 -28.19 3.34
CA MET A 169 -20.24 -27.42 2.57
C MET A 169 -19.60 -26.22 1.85
N LYS A 170 -19.06 -26.46 0.65
CA LYS A 170 -18.74 -25.40 -0.31
C LYS A 170 -20.03 -24.99 -1.02
N VAL A 171 -20.62 -23.88 -0.60
CA VAL A 171 -21.75 -23.29 -1.32
C VAL A 171 -21.18 -22.60 -2.56
N GLN A 172 -21.26 -23.28 -3.72
CA GLN A 172 -20.97 -22.67 -5.01
C GLN A 172 -22.28 -22.26 -5.67
N THR A 173 -22.50 -20.95 -5.79
CA THR A 173 -23.60 -20.42 -6.61
C THR A 173 -23.00 -19.92 -7.91
N ARG A 174 -23.34 -20.58 -9.03
CA ARG A 174 -22.96 -20.18 -10.39
C ARG A 174 -24.10 -19.36 -10.99
N THR A 175 -23.84 -18.10 -11.35
CA THR A 175 -24.82 -17.28 -12.06
C THR A 175 -24.60 -17.37 -13.57
N GLU A 176 -25.67 -17.16 -14.35
CA GLU A 176 -25.67 -17.25 -15.82
C GLU A 176 -24.71 -16.27 -16.49
N THR A 177 -24.31 -15.20 -15.79
CA THR A 177 -23.33 -14.20 -16.25
C THR A 177 -21.87 -14.63 -16.03
N GLY A 178 -21.61 -15.89 -15.66
CA GLY A 178 -20.26 -16.44 -15.52
C GLY A 178 -19.50 -16.01 -14.26
N SER A 179 -20.15 -15.30 -13.34
CA SER A 179 -19.58 -15.02 -12.02
C SER A 179 -19.86 -16.19 -11.07
N SER A 180 -18.81 -16.72 -10.44
CA SER A 180 -18.92 -17.77 -9.42
C SER A 180 -18.49 -17.19 -8.07
N LEU A 181 -19.33 -17.37 -7.05
CA LEU A 181 -19.01 -17.00 -5.68
C LEU A 181 -18.78 -18.29 -4.89
N SER A 182 -17.54 -18.49 -4.43
CA SER A 182 -17.18 -19.56 -3.50
C SER A 182 -16.99 -18.98 -2.10
N ILE A 183 -17.80 -19.41 -1.14
CA ILE A 183 -17.68 -18.97 0.25
C ILE A 183 -17.02 -20.09 1.05
N THR A 184 -15.86 -19.79 1.64
CA THR A 184 -15.09 -20.69 2.51
C THR A 184 -15.04 -20.08 3.90
N LEU A 185 -15.22 -20.90 4.94
CA LEU A 185 -15.06 -20.45 6.33
C LEU A 185 -13.57 -20.47 6.70
N GLU A 186 -13.00 -19.30 6.98
CA GLU A 186 -11.63 -19.17 7.49
C GLU A 186 -11.66 -19.02 9.02
N TRP A 187 -10.72 -19.69 9.70
CA TRP A 187 -10.55 -19.59 11.14
C TRP A 187 -9.67 -18.39 11.47
N HIS A 188 -10.23 -17.38 12.15
CA HIS A 188 -9.47 -16.26 12.68
C HIS A 188 -9.19 -16.43 14.16
N GLY A 189 -7.91 -16.42 14.54
CA GLY A 189 -7.48 -16.36 15.94
C GLY A 189 -7.41 -14.91 16.42
N ILE A 190 -8.14 -14.57 17.48
CA ILE A 190 -8.03 -13.27 18.16
C ILE A 190 -7.18 -13.48 19.41
N ILE A 191 -6.09 -12.72 19.53
CA ILE A 191 -5.21 -12.76 20.71
C ILE A 191 -5.96 -12.10 21.87
N MET A 192 -6.40 -12.90 22.85
CA MET A 192 -7.06 -12.39 24.06
C MET A 192 -6.04 -11.88 25.09
N ASP A 193 -4.90 -12.56 25.22
CA ASP A 193 -3.82 -12.21 26.13
C ASP A 193 -2.46 -12.47 25.45
N ALA A 194 -1.60 -11.46 25.42
CA ALA A 194 -0.29 -11.52 24.78
C ALA A 194 0.74 -12.33 25.57
N GLY A 195 0.57 -12.48 26.90
CA GLY A 195 1.55 -13.16 27.76
C GLY A 195 1.50 -14.70 27.67
N ILE A 196 0.37 -15.24 27.22
CA ILE A 196 0.14 -16.69 27.07
C ILE A 196 0.51 -17.16 25.65
N VAL A 197 0.67 -16.24 24.69
CA VAL A 197 1.06 -16.56 23.32
C VAL A 197 2.47 -17.15 23.34
N PRO A 198 2.68 -18.35 22.75
CA PRO A 198 4.01 -18.94 22.65
C PRO A 198 4.99 -17.98 21.97
N ARG A 199 6.22 -17.90 22.50
CA ARG A 199 7.24 -16.94 22.03
C ARG A 199 7.59 -17.08 20.55
N GLU A 200 7.35 -18.25 19.96
CA GLU A 200 7.49 -18.51 18.52
C GLU A 200 6.59 -17.61 17.66
N TYR A 201 5.45 -17.16 18.18
CA TYR A 201 4.52 -16.27 17.49
C TYR A 201 4.65 -14.81 17.94
N CYS A 202 5.62 -14.48 18.81
CA CYS A 202 5.88 -13.13 19.27
C CYS A 202 7.06 -12.50 18.50
N VAL A 203 6.81 -11.39 17.79
CA VAL A 203 7.85 -10.63 17.09
C VAL A 203 8.18 -9.35 17.86
N PRO A 204 9.45 -9.09 18.20
CA PRO A 204 9.87 -7.81 18.80
C PRO A 204 9.62 -6.64 17.85
N ASP A 205 9.02 -5.56 18.34
CA ASP A 205 8.78 -4.34 17.56
C ASP A 205 10.01 -3.42 17.63
N GLN A 206 10.73 -3.29 16.51
CA GLN A 206 11.91 -2.45 16.39
C GLN A 206 11.64 -0.98 16.74
N LYS A 207 10.44 -0.46 16.46
CA LYS A 207 10.14 0.96 16.72
C LYS A 207 10.10 1.28 18.20
N LYS A 208 9.52 0.36 18.99
CA LYS A 208 9.49 0.49 20.46
C LYS A 208 10.88 0.36 21.06
N ILE A 209 11.72 -0.48 20.47
CA ILE A 209 13.14 -0.58 20.84
C ILE A 209 13.86 0.74 20.55
N ASP A 210 13.71 1.31 19.36
CA ASP A 210 14.34 2.58 18.99
C ASP A 210 13.87 3.76 19.87
N GLU A 211 12.59 3.78 20.26
CA GLU A 211 12.04 4.75 21.21
C GLU A 211 12.65 4.59 22.60
N ALA A 212 12.83 3.36 23.09
CA ALA A 212 13.48 3.07 24.36
C ALA A 212 14.97 3.49 24.34
N VAL A 213 15.67 3.21 23.24
CA VAL A 213 17.06 3.66 23.03
C VAL A 213 17.14 5.19 23.04
N LYS A 214 16.19 5.87 22.38
CA LYS A 214 16.08 7.33 22.37
C LYS A 214 15.74 7.91 23.75
N ALA A 215 14.98 7.18 24.56
CA ALA A 215 14.67 7.55 25.94
C ALA A 215 15.87 7.36 26.90
N GLY A 216 17.00 6.83 26.42
CA GLY A 216 18.25 6.74 27.17
C GLY A 216 18.59 5.35 27.70
N LEU A 217 17.81 4.30 27.37
CA LEU A 217 18.19 2.91 27.65
C LEU A 217 19.33 2.50 26.72
N ARG A 218 20.56 2.51 27.23
CA ARG A 218 21.77 2.13 26.51
C ARG A 218 22.13 0.64 26.63
N GLU A 219 21.41 -0.09 27.49
CA GLU A 219 21.53 -1.53 27.65
C GLU A 219 20.14 -2.15 27.66
N MET A 220 19.88 -3.08 26.73
CA MET A 220 18.64 -3.85 26.66
C MET A 220 19.02 -5.32 26.40
N PRO A 221 18.56 -6.28 27.22
CA PRO A 221 18.86 -7.69 27.01
C PRO A 221 18.43 -8.14 25.61
N GLY A 222 19.39 -8.55 24.78
CA GLY A 222 19.14 -9.04 23.42
C GLY A 222 19.19 -7.97 22.30
N VAL A 223 19.54 -6.72 22.59
CA VAL A 223 19.74 -5.65 21.57
C VAL A 223 21.11 -5.01 21.73
N GLU A 224 21.90 -4.99 20.65
CA GLU A 224 23.20 -4.28 20.60
C GLU A 224 22.99 -2.84 20.10
N ILE A 225 23.35 -1.84 20.91
CA ILE A 225 23.16 -0.42 20.60
C ILE A 225 24.50 0.19 20.19
N LYS A 226 24.59 0.77 18.98
CA LYS A 226 25.81 1.41 18.42
C LYS A 226 25.59 2.88 18.14
N GLU A 227 26.56 3.73 18.50
CA GLU A 227 26.57 5.15 18.18
C GLU A 227 27.27 5.38 16.83
N VAL A 228 26.50 5.74 15.81
CA VAL A 228 27.01 6.08 14.48
C VAL A 228 26.92 7.60 14.29
N PRO A 229 28.04 8.31 14.01
CA PRO A 229 28.01 9.75 13.79
C PRO A 229 27.15 10.05 12.57
N LYS A 230 26.06 10.79 12.78
CA LYS A 230 25.10 11.15 11.74
C LYS A 230 25.15 12.65 11.51
N SER A 231 25.82 13.08 10.45
CA SER A 231 25.81 14.48 10.02
C SER A 231 24.40 14.86 9.50
N ARG A 232 23.74 15.79 10.17
CA ARG A 232 22.50 16.42 9.69
C ARG A 232 22.76 17.91 9.55
N LEU A 233 22.82 18.42 8.32
CA LEU A 233 22.77 19.86 8.10
C LEU A 233 21.35 20.37 8.36
N LEU A 234 21.24 21.33 9.27
CA LEU A 234 20.03 22.12 9.47
C LEU A 234 19.87 23.08 8.28
N ALA A 235 18.66 23.13 7.73
CA ALA A 235 18.30 24.00 6.62
C ALA A 235 17.72 25.31 7.14
#